data_AF-A0A4R4RN61-F1
#
_entry.id   AF-A0A4R4RN61-F1
#
_cell.length_a   1.000
_cell.length_b   1.000
_cell.length_c   1.000
_cell.angle_alpha   90.00
_cell.angle_beta   90.00
_cell.angle_gamma   90.00
#
_symmetry.space_group_name_H-M   'P 1'
#
loop_
_entity.id
_entity.type
_entity.pdbx_description
1 polymer ?
#
loop_
_entity_poly.entity_id
_entity_poly.type
_entity_poly.pdbx_seq_one_letter_code
_entity_poly.pdbx_strand_id
1 'polypeptide(L)' 'MTTSAEVGPSEPDWSEQGLDLDAIGLATEFSDYVRRKGIPPGDRQQALGAWLDEMIAGLEDDAEAD' A
#
# COMPACT_ATOMS: atom_id res chain seq x y z
N MET A 1 -1.58 -42.73 8.15
CA MET A 1 -2.15 -41.75 7.21
C MET A 1 -1.79 -40.37 7.76
N THR A 2 -0.85 -39.69 7.11
CA THR A 2 -0.38 -38.35 7.49
C THR A 2 -0.91 -37.38 6.44
N THR A 3 -1.82 -36.50 6.81
CA THR A 3 -2.11 -35.30 6.03
C THR A 3 -1.70 -34.14 6.90
N SER A 4 -0.46 -33.68 6.69
CA SER A 4 -0.01 -32.39 7.18
C SER A 4 -0.80 -31.35 6.41
N ALA A 5 -1.77 -30.71 7.05
CA ALA A 5 -2.34 -29.48 6.54
C ALA A 5 -1.25 -28.42 6.68
N GLU A 6 -0.45 -28.26 5.62
CA GLU A 6 0.44 -27.14 5.44
C GLU A 6 -0.46 -25.90 5.36
N VAL A 7 -0.58 -25.18 6.49
CA VAL A 7 -1.10 -23.81 6.52
C VAL A 7 -0.05 -22.99 5.78
N GLY A 8 -0.22 -22.88 4.46
CA GLY A 8 0.50 -21.90 3.64
C GLY A 8 0.28 -20.50 4.23
N PRO A 9 1.22 -19.56 4.00
CA PRO A 9 1.21 -18.26 4.66
C PRO A 9 -0.18 -17.65 4.51
N SER A 10 -0.85 -17.40 5.63
CA SER A 10 -2.14 -16.74 5.65
C SER A 10 -2.00 -15.45 4.85
N GLU A 11 -2.60 -15.42 3.66
CA GLU A 11 -2.75 -14.17 2.90
C GLU A 11 -3.43 -13.17 3.84
N PRO A 12 -2.94 -11.94 3.94
CA PRO A 12 -3.57 -10.96 4.83
C PRO A 12 -5.03 -10.82 4.43
N ASP A 13 -5.93 -10.95 5.39
CA ASP A 13 -7.36 -10.74 5.19
C ASP A 13 -7.59 -9.22 5.05
N TRP A 14 -7.44 -8.71 3.83
CA TRP A 14 -7.64 -7.29 3.50
C TRP A 14 -9.13 -6.89 3.52
N SER A 15 -10.02 -7.77 3.99
CA SER A 15 -11.47 -7.55 4.06
C SER A 15 -11.90 -6.72 5.26
N GLU A 16 -10.99 -6.42 6.19
CA GLU A 16 -11.29 -5.55 7.32
C GLU A 16 -11.40 -4.09 6.83
N GLN A 17 -12.61 -3.54 6.98
CA GLN A 17 -13.13 -2.28 6.44
C GLN A 17 -12.50 -1.03 7.08
N GLY A 18 -11.17 -0.96 7.12
CA GLY A 18 -10.42 0.15 7.70
C GLY A 18 -10.23 1.32 6.75
N LEU A 19 -9.93 1.06 5.47
CA LEU A 19 -9.80 2.03 4.38
C LEU A 19 -9.74 1.21 3.08
N ASP A 20 -10.86 1.09 2.36
CA ASP A 20 -10.96 0.30 1.13
C ASP A 20 -10.20 1.00 -0.01
N LEU A 21 -8.87 0.96 0.05
CA LEU A 21 -7.98 1.42 -1.01
C LEU A 21 -7.83 0.30 -2.03
N ASP A 22 -8.88 0.12 -2.83
CA ASP A 22 -8.81 -0.72 -4.02
C ASP A 22 -7.56 -0.40 -4.85
N ALA A 23 -7.00 -1.40 -5.54
CA ALA A 23 -5.83 -1.20 -6.41
C ALA A 23 -6.01 -0.06 -7.44
N ILE A 24 -7.26 0.20 -7.84
CA ILE A 24 -7.65 1.31 -8.73
C ILE A 24 -7.52 2.66 -8.02
N GLY A 25 -7.95 2.74 -6.75
CA GLY A 25 -7.80 3.94 -5.93
C GLY A 25 -6.34 4.28 -5.68
N LEU A 26 -5.52 3.29 -5.33
CA LEU A 26 -4.07 3.45 -5.15
C LEU A 26 -3.38 3.94 -6.42
N ALA A 27 -3.74 3.38 -7.58
CA ALA A 27 -3.18 3.83 -8.85
C ALA A 27 -3.56 5.27 -9.20
N THR A 28 -4.74 5.72 -8.80
CA THR A 28 -5.23 7.09 -9.00
C THR A 28 -4.46 8.06 -8.09
N GLU A 29 -4.39 7.77 -6.81
CA GLU A 29 -3.65 8.59 -5.82
C GLU A 29 -2.16 8.70 -6.17
N PHE A 30 -1.55 7.60 -6.62
CA PHE A 30 -0.17 7.62 -7.11
C PHE A 30 -0.01 8.48 -8.36
N SER A 31 -0.98 8.44 -9.28
CA SER A 31 -0.95 9.28 -10.49
C SER A 31 -1.02 10.76 -10.14
N ASP A 32 -1.85 11.14 -9.16
CA ASP A 32 -1.91 12.50 -8.63
C ASP A 32 -0.65 12.89 -7.86
N TYR A 33 -0.03 11.97 -7.12
CA TYR A 33 1.28 12.18 -6.49
C TYR A 33 2.37 12.51 -7.52
N VAL A 34 2.49 11.67 -8.56
CA VAL A 34 3.44 11.85 -9.68
C VAL A 34 3.22 13.20 -10.36
N ARG A 35 1.96 13.58 -10.60
CA ARG A 35 1.62 14.87 -11.20
C ARG A 35 2.00 16.05 -10.30
N ARG A 36 1.65 15.99 -9.00
CA ARG A 36 1.95 17.05 -8.03
C ARG A 36 3.46 17.26 -7.84
N LYS A 37 4.23 16.18 -7.80
CA LYS A 37 5.68 16.20 -7.61
C LYS A 37 6.46 16.41 -8.92
N GLY A 38 5.77 16.44 -10.08
CA GLY A 38 6.39 16.66 -11.39
C GLY A 38 7.31 15.52 -11.83
N ILE A 39 7.01 14.29 -11.44
CA ILE A 39 7.91 13.14 -11.61
C ILE A 39 7.87 12.64 -13.06
N PRO A 40 9.03 12.53 -13.73
CA PRO A 40 9.11 12.02 -15.09
C PRO A 40 8.87 10.50 -15.12
N PRO A 41 8.46 9.94 -16.28
CA PRO A 41 8.13 8.52 -16.38
C PRO A 41 9.29 7.57 -16.04
N GLY A 42 10.55 7.99 -16.26
CA GLY A 42 11.74 7.20 -15.92
C GLY A 42 11.95 6.98 -14.42
N ASP A 43 11.40 7.85 -13.58
CA ASP A 43 11.59 7.82 -12.13
C ASP A 43 10.38 7.26 -11.37
N ARG A 44 9.34 6.81 -12.09
CA ARG A 44 8.07 6.36 -11.49
C ARG A 44 8.24 5.18 -10.54
N GLN A 45 9.16 4.25 -10.82
CA GLN A 45 9.37 3.11 -9.93
C GLN A 45 9.98 3.53 -8.59
N GLN A 46 10.93 4.47 -8.61
CA GLN A 46 11.50 5.03 -7.38
C GLN A 46 10.48 5.89 -6.64
N ALA A 47 9.68 6.67 -7.38
CA ALA A 47 8.61 7.47 -6.83
C ALA A 47 7.51 6.64 -6.16
N LEU A 48 7.23 5.44 -6.68
CA LEU A 48 6.28 4.52 -6.07
C LEU A 48 6.73 4.11 -4.67
N GLY A 49 8.02 3.78 -4.50
CA GLY A 49 8.57 3.47 -3.18
C GLY A 49 8.47 4.66 -2.22
N ALA A 50 8.93 5.84 -2.64
CA ALA A 50 8.85 7.04 -1.81
C ALA A 50 7.41 7.42 -1.42
N TRP A 51 6.46 7.23 -2.34
CA TRP A 51 5.04 7.48 -2.07
C TRP A 51 4.45 6.47 -1.07
N LEU A 52 4.80 5.19 -1.19
CA LEU A 52 4.39 4.17 -0.22
C LEU A 52 4.97 4.44 1.17
N ASP A 53 6.25 4.84 1.25
CA ASP A 53 6.88 5.21 2.51
C ASP A 53 6.19 6.44 3.16
N GLU A 54 5.85 7.46 2.37
CA GLU A 54 5.08 8.64 2.85
C GLU A 54 3.69 8.23 3.38
N MET A 55 2.99 7.28 2.74
CA MET A 55 1.69 6.80 3.20
C MET A 55 1.79 5.98 4.48
N ILE A 56 2.76 5.08 4.59
CA ILE A 56 2.96 4.24 5.78
C ILE A 56 3.29 5.12 6.99
N ALA A 57 4.22 6.07 6.83
CA ALA A 57 4.57 7.00 7.90
C ALA A 57 3.36 7.83 8.38
N GLY A 58 2.46 8.21 7.46
CA GLY A 58 1.22 8.89 7.81
C GLY A 58 0.21 8.02 8.58
N LEU A 59 0.17 6.72 8.29
CA LEU A 59 -0.67 5.75 9.01
C LEU A 59 -0.10 5.42 10.40
N GLU A 60 1.22 5.33 10.51
CA GLU A 60 1.90 5.11 11.80
C GLU A 60 1.68 6.29 12.75
N ASP A 61 1.79 7.53 12.27
CA ASP A 61 1.54 8.75 13.07
C ASP A 61 0.09 8.84 13.58
N ASP A 62 -0.89 8.49 12.74
CA ASP A 62 -2.32 8.50 13.10
C ASP A 62 -2.64 7.41 14.14
N ALA A 63 -1.96 6.25 14.06
CA ALA A 63 -2.10 5.15 15.01
C ALA A 63 -1.42 5.39 16.36
N GLU A 64 -0.37 6.22 16.41
CA GLU A 64 0.29 6.63 17.66
C GLU A 64 -0.39 7.83 18.34
N ALA A 65 -1.34 8.49 17.66
CA ALA A 65 -2.05 9.66 18.16
C ALA A 65 -3.31 9.34 19.01
N ASP A 66 -3.68 8.06 19.18
CA ASP A 66 -4.82 7.57 19.98
C ASP A 66 -4.42 7.02 21.37
#